data_AF-A0A7C6KML4-F1
#
_entry.id   AF-A0A7C6KML4-F1
#
_cell.length_a   1.000
_cell.length_b   1.000
_cell.length_c   1.000
_cell.angle_alpha   90.00
_cell.angle_beta   90.00
_cell.angle_gamma   90.00
#
_symmetry.space_group_name_H-M   'P 1'
#
loop_
_entity.id
_entity.type
_entity.pdbx_description
1 polymer ?
#
loop_
_entity_poly.entity_id
_entity_poly.type
_entity_poly.pdbx_seq_one_letter_code
_entity_poly.pdbx_strand_id
1 'polypeptide(L)'
;MKIQVADFALQIGEELGLSEDRLKLLEETALFHDIGKIGIPEHILNKPDKLSPQELEQVKKHPIIGAQIIGVADTLMEHALIIRHHHERYDGNGYPDRSIGGDTPLEARILAVADT
;
A
#
# COMPACT_ATOMS: atom_id res chain seq x y z
N MET A 1 4.12 12.71 -0.69
CA MET A 1 2.65 12.66 -0.43
C MET A 1 1.96 12.72 -1.78
N LYS A 2 1.51 11.58 -2.31
CA LYS A 2 0.88 11.50 -3.64
C LYS A 2 -0.62 11.73 -3.49
N ILE A 3 -1.05 13.00 -3.47
CA ILE A 3 -2.48 13.37 -3.44
C ILE A 3 -3.24 12.65 -4.59
N GLN A 4 -2.57 12.48 -5.72
CA GLN A 4 -3.09 11.78 -6.90
C GLN A 4 -3.52 10.32 -6.62
N VAL A 5 -2.82 9.57 -5.76
CA VAL A 5 -3.17 8.16 -5.50
C VAL A 5 -4.47 8.06 -4.72
N ALA A 6 -4.68 8.94 -3.74
CA ALA A 6 -5.92 9.00 -2.98
C ALA A 6 -7.10 9.36 -3.89
N ASP A 7 -6.93 10.35 -4.77
CA ASP A 7 -7.98 10.79 -5.70
C ASP A 7 -8.40 9.65 -6.66
N PHE A 8 -7.44 8.93 -7.25
CA PHE A 8 -7.74 7.79 -8.11
C PHE A 8 -8.36 6.63 -7.34
N ALA A 9 -7.85 6.32 -6.15
CA ALA A 9 -8.40 5.26 -5.32
C ALA A 9 -9.87 5.53 -4.95
N LEU A 10 -10.20 6.77 -4.57
CA LEU A 10 -11.56 7.19 -4.26
C LEU A 10 -12.48 7.04 -5.47
N GLN A 11 -12.09 7.55 -6.65
CA GLN A 11 -12.90 7.41 -7.88
C GLN A 11 -13.17 5.94 -8.24
N ILE A 12 -12.16 5.07 -8.09
CA ILE A 12 -12.34 3.63 -8.32
C ILE A 12 -13.29 3.05 -7.27
N GLY A 13 -13.14 3.42 -5.99
CA GLY A 13 -14.01 2.96 -4.92
C GLY A 13 -15.47 3.37 -5.11
N GLU A 14 -15.71 4.60 -5.55
CA GLU A 14 -17.04 5.15 -5.85
C GLU A 14 -17.71 4.36 -6.98
N GLU A 15 -16.99 4.13 -8.08
CA GLU A 15 -17.51 3.36 -9.23
C GLU A 15 -17.82 1.90 -8.84
N LEU A 16 -17.06 1.34 -7.89
CA LEU A 16 -17.30 0.00 -7.33
C LEU A 16 -18.40 -0.03 -6.26
N GLY A 17 -18.97 1.11 -5.89
CA GLY A 17 -20.08 1.21 -4.93
C GLY A 17 -19.68 1.00 -3.47
N LEU A 18 -18.46 1.35 -3.08
CA LEU A 18 -18.04 1.35 -1.67
C LEU A 18 -18.92 2.31 -0.85
N SER A 19 -19.21 1.94 0.41
CA SER A 19 -19.90 2.85 1.34
C SER A 19 -18.99 4.00 1.77
N GLU A 20 -19.57 5.07 2.29
CA GLU A 20 -18.83 6.25 2.79
C GLU A 20 -17.75 5.87 3.81
N ASP A 21 -18.04 4.94 4.73
CA ASP A 21 -17.06 4.45 5.71
C ASP A 21 -15.87 3.74 5.05
N ARG A 22 -16.10 2.97 3.97
CA ARG A 22 -15.04 2.28 3.22
C ARG A 22 -14.23 3.25 2.36
N LEU A 23 -14.89 4.24 1.76
CA LEU A 23 -14.22 5.31 1.02
C LEU A 23 -13.30 6.12 1.95
N LYS A 24 -13.76 6.43 3.17
CA LYS A 24 -12.95 7.11 4.18
C LYS A 24 -11.74 6.27 4.62
N LEU A 25 -11.95 4.99 4.90
CA LEU A 25 -10.86 4.04 5.20
C LEU A 25 -9.82 3.99 4.05
N LEU A 26 -10.30 3.95 2.81
CA LEU A 26 -9.47 3.92 1.62
C LEU A 26 -8.67 5.21 1.44
N GLU A 27 -9.30 6.37 1.59
CA GLU A 27 -8.66 7.69 1.52
C GLU A 27 -7.56 7.82 2.56
N GLU A 28 -7.90 7.57 3.84
CA GLU A 28 -6.95 7.61 4.94
C GLU A 28 -5.76 6.69 4.63
N THR A 29 -6.04 5.43 4.27
CA THR A 29 -4.97 4.48 3.96
C THR A 29 -4.13 4.91 2.75
N ALA A 30 -4.75 5.48 1.71
CA ALA A 30 -4.04 5.99 0.54
C ALA A 30 -3.04 7.09 0.90
N LEU A 31 -3.36 7.94 1.88
CA LEU A 31 -2.47 9.04 2.28
C LEU A 31 -1.17 8.54 2.92
N PHE A 32 -1.21 7.40 3.60
CA PHE A 32 -0.06 6.85 4.33
C PHE A 32 0.37 5.44 3.89
N HIS A 33 -0.08 4.93 2.73
CA HIS A 33 0.32 3.61 2.20
C HIS A 33 1.83 3.41 2.15
N ASP A 34 2.56 4.49 1.88
CA ASP A 34 4.01 4.53 1.73
C ASP A 34 4.78 4.87 3.03
N ILE A 35 4.11 4.98 4.19
CA ILE A 35 4.74 5.44 5.45
C ILE A 35 5.95 4.58 5.85
N GLY A 36 5.93 3.29 5.51
CA GLY A 36 7.04 2.37 5.79
C GLY A 36 8.34 2.70 5.06
N LYS A 37 8.33 3.59 4.05
CA LYS A 37 9.56 4.09 3.42
C LYS A 37 10.49 4.77 4.42
N ILE A 38 9.98 5.24 5.57
CA ILE A 38 10.81 5.77 6.67
C ILE A 38 11.86 4.75 7.18
N GLY A 39 11.57 3.45 7.06
CA GLY A 39 12.50 2.38 7.46
C GLY A 39 13.49 1.98 6.36
N ILE A 40 13.47 2.63 5.20
CA ILE A 40 14.38 2.33 4.08
C ILE A 40 15.54 3.34 4.08
N PRO A 41 16.80 2.88 3.90
CA PRO A 41 17.95 3.79 3.86
C PRO A 41 17.79 4.90 2.81
N GLU A 42 18.11 6.13 3.20
CA GLU A 42 17.94 7.32 2.34
C GLU A 42 18.74 7.22 1.03
N HIS A 43 19.96 6.66 1.10
CA HIS A 43 20.80 6.45 -0.09
C HIS A 43 20.21 5.45 -1.10
N ILE A 44 19.27 4.59 -0.67
CA ILE A 44 18.52 3.70 -1.57
C ILE A 44 17.32 4.45 -2.15
N LEU A 45 16.54 5.15 -1.31
CA LEU A 45 15.33 5.87 -1.76
C LEU A 45 15.63 7.01 -2.75
N ASN A 46 16.73 7.72 -2.53
CA ASN A 46 17.12 8.89 -3.31
C ASN A 46 18.16 8.57 -4.40
N LYS A 47 18.38 7.29 -4.70
CA LYS A 47 19.37 6.88 -5.70
C LYS A 47 18.94 7.35 -7.10
N PRO A 48 19.80 8.06 -7.85
CA PRO A 48 19.46 8.54 -9.20
C PRO A 48 19.52 7.43 -10.25
N ASP A 49 20.30 6.38 -10.01
CA ASP A 49 20.44 5.23 -10.88
C ASP A 49 19.43 4.12 -10.53
N LYS A 50 19.30 3.14 -11.43
CA LYS A 50 18.51 1.94 -11.17
C LYS A 50 18.98 1.25 -9.89
N LEU A 51 18.02 0.82 -9.07
CA LEU A 51 18.28 -0.01 -7.91
C LEU A 51 18.82 -1.38 -8.36
N SER A 52 19.84 -1.86 -7.67
CA SER A 52 20.26 -3.25 -7.73
C SER A 52 19.15 -4.18 -7.22
N PRO A 53 19.17 -5.47 -7.56
CA PRO A 53 18.21 -6.43 -7.03
C PRO A 53 18.14 -6.42 -5.50
N GLN A 54 19.29 -6.29 -4.82
CA GLN A 54 19.36 -6.25 -3.36
C GLN A 54 18.75 -4.97 -2.78
N GLU A 55 18.96 -3.82 -3.41
CA GLU A 55 18.35 -2.54 -3.01
C GLU A 55 16.83 -2.57 -3.22
N LEU A 56 16.37 -3.15 -4.33
CA LEU A 56 14.94 -3.33 -4.59
C LEU A 56 14.28 -4.21 -3.52
N GLU A 57 14.93 -5.29 -3.10
CA GLU A 57 14.43 -6.14 -1.99
C GLU A 57 14.39 -5.40 -0.65
N GLN A 58 15.19 -4.34 -0.45
CA GLN A 58 15.02 -3.47 0.73
C GLN A 58 13.76 -2.62 0.58
N VAL A 59 13.58 -1.95 -0.57
CA VAL A 59 12.40 -1.11 -0.83
C VAL A 59 11.11 -1.90 -0.67
N LYS A 60 11.07 -3.16 -1.14
CA LYS A 60 9.91 -4.06 -1.00
C LYS A 60 9.49 -4.37 0.44
N LYS A 61 10.29 -4.01 1.44
CA LYS A 61 9.94 -4.17 2.86
C LYS A 61 9.02 -3.07 3.37
N HIS A 62 8.88 -1.94 2.66
CA HIS A 62 8.10 -0.81 3.16
C HIS A 62 6.61 -1.15 3.46
N PRO A 63 5.91 -2.06 2.77
CA PRO A 63 4.54 -2.42 3.16
C PRO A 63 4.50 -3.12 4.53
N ILE A 64 5.51 -3.96 4.81
CA ILE A 64 5.66 -4.65 6.10
C ILE A 64 5.93 -3.64 7.20
N ILE A 65 6.88 -2.72 6.97
CA ILE A 65 7.26 -1.69 7.93
C ILE A 65 6.09 -0.74 8.19
N GLY A 66 5.38 -0.33 7.14
CA GLY A 66 4.22 0.55 7.25
C GLY A 66 3.08 -0.08 8.06
N ALA A 67 2.78 -1.35 7.79
CA ALA A 67 1.80 -2.10 8.57
C ALA A 67 2.21 -2.24 10.04
N GLN A 68 3.50 -2.44 10.34
CA GLN A 68 4.01 -2.50 11.71
C GLN A 68 3.89 -1.16 12.44
N ILE A 69 4.15 -0.04 11.75
CA ILE A 69 4.03 1.31 12.31
C ILE A 69 2.57 1.62 12.65
N ILE A 70 1.67 1.36 11.71
CA ILE A 70 0.25 1.70 11.86
C ILE A 70 -0.46 0.74 12.82
N GLY A 71 -0.12 -0.55 12.79
CA GLY A 71 -0.71 -1.60 13.62
C GLY A 71 -0.39 -1.52 15.12
N VAL A 72 0.34 -0.50 15.58
CA VAL A 72 0.52 -0.22 17.02
C VAL A 72 -0.78 0.26 17.65
N ALA A 73 -1.65 0.91 16.87
CA ALA A 73 -2.97 1.34 17.32
C ALA A 73 -4.02 0.33 16.89
N ASP A 74 -4.71 -0.28 17.87
CA ASP A 74 -5.76 -1.28 17.62
C ASP A 74 -6.86 -0.76 16.66
N THR A 75 -7.15 0.55 16.71
CA THR A 75 -8.14 1.21 15.85
C THR A 75 -7.72 1.30 14.39
N LEU A 76 -6.45 1.05 14.06
CA LEU A 76 -5.89 1.16 12.70
C LEU A 76 -5.47 -0.20 12.12
N MET A 77 -5.91 -1.31 12.74
CA MET A 77 -5.56 -2.66 12.28
C MET A 77 -6.01 -2.94 10.84
N GLU A 78 -7.16 -2.39 10.43
CA GLU A 78 -7.63 -2.55 9.06
C GLU A 78 -6.77 -1.76 8.06
N HIS A 79 -6.39 -0.52 8.40
CA HIS A 79 -5.44 0.25 7.60
C HIS A 79 -4.10 -0.49 7.49
N ALA A 80 -3.58 -1.03 8.58
CA ALA A 80 -2.34 -1.81 8.57
C ALA A 80 -2.42 -3.03 7.63
N LEU A 81 -3.57 -3.72 7.61
CA LEU A 81 -3.81 -4.84 6.69
C LEU A 81 -3.81 -4.37 5.23
N ILE A 82 -4.46 -3.25 4.92
CA ILE A 82 -4.50 -2.69 3.57
C ILE A 82 -3.10 -2.23 3.12
N ILE A 83 -2.36 -1.53 3.98
CA ILE A 83 -0.97 -1.11 3.73
C ILE A 83 -0.09 -2.32 3.47
N ARG A 84 -0.22 -3.41 4.22
CA ARG A 84 0.62 -4.58 4.00
C ARG A 84 0.48 -5.14 2.58
N HIS A 85 -0.73 -5.07 2.01
CA HIS A 85 -1.09 -5.75 0.78
C HIS A 85 -1.21 -4.81 -0.45
N HIS A 86 -0.91 -3.52 -0.35
CA HIS A 86 -1.09 -2.58 -1.47
C HIS A 86 -0.15 -2.82 -2.68
N HIS A 87 0.84 -3.70 -2.54
CA HIS A 87 1.68 -4.19 -3.63
C HIS A 87 1.46 -5.67 -3.97
N GLU A 88 0.43 -6.28 -3.40
CA GLU A 88 -0.04 -7.56 -3.87
C GLU A 88 -0.64 -7.43 -5.26
N ARG A 89 -0.54 -8.53 -6.02
CA ARG A 89 -1.09 -8.61 -7.36
C ARG A 89 -2.10 -9.73 -7.40
N TYR A 90 -3.18 -9.52 -8.16
CA TYR A 90 -4.25 -10.50 -8.29
C TYR A 90 -3.76 -11.88 -8.78
N ASP A 91 -2.65 -11.90 -9.54
CA ASP A 91 -2.00 -13.11 -10.08
C ASP A 91 -1.04 -13.80 -9.09
N GLY A 92 -0.86 -13.28 -7.86
CA GLY A 92 0.07 -13.82 -6.86
C GLY A 92 1.54 -13.46 -7.08
N ASN A 93 1.87 -12.65 -8.10
CA ASN A 93 3.26 -12.23 -8.36
C ASN A 93 3.65 -10.95 -7.59
N GLY A 94 2.81 -10.52 -6.64
CA GLY A 94 3.03 -9.36 -5.79
C GLY A 94 3.96 -9.64 -4.61
N TYR A 95 3.94 -8.74 -3.64
CA TYR A 95 4.67 -8.85 -2.39
C TYR A 95 3.92 -8.08 -1.28
N PRO A 96 4.14 -8.38 0.02
CA PRO A 96 5.14 -9.30 0.58
C PRO A 96 4.70 -10.77 0.70
N ASP A 97 3.39 -11.04 0.73
CA ASP A 97 2.81 -12.32 1.10
C ASP A 97 2.47 -13.20 -0.10
N ARG A 98 2.41 -12.63 -1.31
CA ARG A 98 2.05 -13.32 -2.56
C ARG A 98 0.63 -13.88 -2.53
N SER A 99 -0.27 -13.13 -1.92
CA SER A 99 -1.68 -13.46 -1.81
C SER A 99 -2.32 -13.51 -3.22
N ILE A 100 -3.21 -14.48 -3.44
CA ILE A 100 -3.83 -14.71 -4.76
C ILE A 100 -5.29 -14.26 -4.73
N GLY A 101 -5.72 -13.55 -5.77
CA GLY A 101 -7.14 -13.25 -5.99
C GLY A 101 -7.81 -12.50 -4.85
N GLY A 102 -8.87 -13.10 -4.29
CA GLY A 102 -9.75 -12.49 -3.29
C GLY A 102 -9.21 -12.49 -1.86
N ASP A 103 -8.02 -13.04 -1.62
CA ASP A 103 -7.40 -13.10 -0.29
C ASP A 103 -6.85 -11.74 0.16
N THR A 104 -6.88 -10.73 -0.72
CA THR A 104 -6.47 -9.36 -0.43
C THR A 104 -7.68 -8.45 -0.22
N PRO A 105 -7.63 -7.52 0.77
CA PRO A 105 -8.66 -6.51 0.94
C PRO A 105 -8.97 -5.80 -0.37
N LEU A 106 -10.24 -5.47 -0.62
CA LEU A 106 -10.63 -4.76 -1.84
C LEU A 106 -9.90 -3.42 -1.96
N GLU A 107 -9.78 -2.69 -0.86
CA GLU A 107 -9.06 -1.42 -0.76
C GLU A 107 -7.59 -1.56 -1.15
N ALA A 108 -6.93 -2.65 -0.74
CA ALA A 108 -5.54 -2.91 -1.12
C ALA A 108 -5.39 -3.13 -2.63
N ARG A 109 -6.36 -3.82 -3.26
CA ARG A 109 -6.40 -4.00 -4.72
C ARG A 109 -6.66 -2.69 -5.45
N ILE A 110 -7.53 -1.84 -4.90
CA ILE A 110 -7.77 -0.49 -5.45
C ILE A 110 -6.48 0.34 -5.38
N LEU A 111 -5.80 0.35 -4.23
CA LEU A 111 -4.52 1.06 -4.07
C LEU A 111 -3.43 0.54 -5.01
N ALA A 112 -3.34 -0.78 -5.19
CA ALA A 112 -2.37 -1.38 -6.12
C ALA A 112 -2.55 -0.85 -7.56
N VAL A 113 -3.80 -0.63 -7.98
CA VAL A 113 -4.12 -0.05 -9.30
C VAL A 113 -3.85 1.45 -9.33
N ALA A 114 -4.24 2.18 -8.27
CA ALA A 114 -4.10 3.63 -8.19
C ALA A 114 -2.63 4.13 -8.05
N ASP A 115 -1.73 3.31 -7.50
CA ASP A 115 -0.31 3.66 -7.27
C ASP A 115 0.64 3.29 -8.43
N THR A 116 0.12 2.63 -9.48
CA THR A 116 0.90 2.22 -10.67
C THR A 116 1.29 3.41 -11.54
#